data_AF-A0A3M6BNS8-F1
#
_entry.id   AF-A0A3M6BNS8-F1
#
_cell.length_a   1.000
_cell.length_b   1.000
_cell.length_c   1.000
_cell.angle_alpha   90.00
_cell.angle_beta   90.00
_cell.angle_gamma   90.00
#
_symmetry.space_group_name_H-M   'P 1'
#
loop_
_entity.id
_entity.type
_entity.pdbx_description
1 polymer ?
#
loop_
_entity_poly.entity_id
_entity_poly.type
_entity_poly.pdbx_seq_one_letter_code
_entity_poly.pdbx_strand_id
1 'polypeptide(L)'
;MTETSLPSSTKTHSTMDLDISPELNRAVQSIVFNKYLIDRAVSDHGASMLARDLHDGAYGPHVPMSFISYVLPFNRACARTDDGSPSYQFASVPTANTLGCSWRWRRKSLDKKAIEKCRDHLSDFGAMVNGKVDDATYAWVKPLGLFVPSEGKNRVDFLREVGVESIPARVYERTYPEPSRITIYRIQVSAFSATWAVLDGRWVENISNPSWTLPLMKAYGVKGPVPWPSGFPEPEQIQLALFMPKGITSPLGNPEFGDEPVVDLKTVIATQNFEDESVRASVFDLRDAKIDHRVWQISLGIMLTCFVLLSLVPDEFAEARIFVGMALGAAMMGGVMPYIVPFVTTKRRSLAQNQYLPRTRAPKNNQSV
;
A
#
# COMPACT_ATOMS: atom_id res chain seq x y z
N MET A 1 7.79 9.35 -53.54
CA MET A 1 8.76 10.30 -52.97
C MET A 1 7.96 11.48 -52.47
N THR A 2 7.71 11.50 -51.17
CA THR A 2 7.01 12.60 -50.49
C THR A 2 7.90 12.93 -49.31
N GLU A 3 8.65 14.01 -49.44
CA GLU A 3 9.49 14.54 -48.38
C GLU A 3 8.59 14.89 -47.19
N THR A 4 8.62 14.04 -46.17
CA THR A 4 8.08 14.40 -44.86
C THR A 4 9.07 15.38 -44.27
N SER A 5 8.70 16.66 -44.29
CA SER A 5 9.47 17.76 -43.74
C SER A 5 9.86 17.46 -42.29
N LEU A 6 11.16 17.28 -42.07
CA LEU A 6 11.76 17.24 -40.74
C LEU A 6 11.41 18.54 -39.99
N PRO A 7 10.94 18.49 -38.73
CA PRO A 7 10.77 19.69 -37.94
C PRO A 7 12.12 20.40 -37.76
N SER A 8 12.11 21.72 -37.95
CA SER A 8 13.26 22.63 -38.04
C SER A 8 14.10 22.81 -36.74
N SER A 9 14.17 21.83 -35.85
CA SER A 9 14.88 21.94 -34.56
C SER A 9 16.24 21.21 -34.51
N THR A 10 16.84 20.85 -35.64
CA THR A 10 18.13 20.13 -35.71
C THR A 10 19.36 20.98 -35.36
N LYS A 11 19.18 22.10 -34.65
CA LYS A 11 20.27 22.93 -34.12
C LYS A 11 19.92 23.33 -32.70
N THR A 12 20.70 22.80 -31.76
CA THR A 12 20.57 22.94 -30.29
C THR A 12 19.45 22.09 -29.69
N HIS A 13 19.71 20.79 -29.48
CA HIS A 13 18.86 19.97 -28.62
C HIS A 13 19.11 20.39 -27.17
N SER A 14 18.42 21.43 -26.72
CA SER A 14 18.36 21.78 -25.29
C SER A 14 17.76 20.60 -24.53
N THR A 15 18.42 20.21 -23.43
CA THR A 15 17.89 19.25 -22.47
C THR A 15 16.46 19.63 -22.08
N MET A 16 15.59 18.63 -21.95
CA MET A 16 14.20 18.83 -21.56
C MET A 16 14.11 19.70 -20.29
N ASP A 17 13.38 20.82 -20.38
CA ASP A 17 13.06 21.64 -19.21
C ASP A 17 12.03 20.89 -18.36
N LEU A 18 12.33 20.78 -17.07
CA LEU A 18 11.56 19.96 -16.14
C LEU A 18 10.50 20.73 -15.37
N ASP A 19 10.54 22.07 -15.40
CA ASP A 19 9.60 22.95 -14.69
C ASP A 19 9.43 22.58 -13.20
N ILE A 20 10.56 22.35 -12.52
CA ILE A 20 10.61 22.02 -11.09
C ILE A 20 11.55 22.97 -10.32
N SER A 21 11.34 23.07 -9.01
CA SER A 21 12.22 23.88 -8.16
C SER A 21 13.66 23.37 -8.17
N PRO A 22 14.67 24.25 -8.02
CA PRO A 22 16.06 23.84 -7.90
C PRO A 22 16.34 22.93 -6.70
N GLU A 23 15.60 23.07 -5.58
CA GLU A 23 15.71 22.14 -4.45
C GLU A 23 15.23 20.74 -4.81
N LEU A 24 14.06 20.63 -5.46
CA LEU A 24 13.50 19.35 -5.87
C LEU A 24 14.41 18.67 -6.88
N ASN A 25 14.92 19.42 -7.87
CA ASN A 25 15.84 18.88 -8.86
C ASN A 25 17.11 18.29 -8.20
N ARG A 26 17.70 19.01 -7.24
CA ARG A 26 18.87 18.52 -6.48
C ARG A 26 18.56 17.25 -5.68
N ALA A 27 17.39 17.17 -5.04
CA ALA A 27 16.98 15.98 -4.29
C ALA A 27 16.78 14.77 -5.21
N VAL A 28 16.14 14.95 -6.36
CA VAL A 28 15.93 13.92 -7.39
C VAL A 28 17.26 13.39 -7.91
N GLN A 29 18.16 14.30 -8.30
CA GLN A 29 19.50 13.94 -8.77
C GLN A 29 20.29 13.18 -7.71
N SER A 30 20.14 13.54 -6.43
CA SER A 30 20.76 12.83 -5.31
C SER A 30 20.23 11.40 -5.18
N ILE A 31 18.91 11.19 -5.32
CA ILE A 31 18.31 9.85 -5.31
C ILE A 31 18.81 9.01 -6.49
N VAL A 32 18.84 9.58 -7.69
CA VAL A 32 19.32 8.91 -8.90
C VAL A 32 20.79 8.50 -8.75
N PHE A 33 21.63 9.41 -8.28
CA PHE A 33 23.05 9.16 -8.10
C PHE A 33 23.32 8.15 -6.97
N ASN A 34 22.62 8.25 -5.84
CA ASN A 34 22.76 7.30 -4.73
C ASN A 34 22.32 5.88 -5.14
N LYS A 35 21.25 5.75 -5.93
CA LYS A 35 20.87 4.45 -6.50
C LYS A 35 22.00 3.88 -7.36
N TYR A 36 22.56 4.70 -8.26
CA TYR A 36 23.70 4.29 -9.09
C TYR A 36 24.90 3.83 -8.23
N LEU A 37 25.22 4.54 -7.14
CA LEU A 37 26.29 4.14 -6.23
C LEU A 37 26.03 2.81 -5.53
N ILE A 38 24.79 2.56 -5.08
CA ILE A 38 24.42 1.28 -4.47
C ILE A 38 24.49 0.15 -5.50
N ASP A 39 23.90 0.32 -6.68
CA ASP A 39 23.93 -0.68 -7.74
C ASP A 39 25.38 -1.05 -8.08
N ARG A 40 26.28 -0.05 -8.11
CA ARG A 40 27.71 -0.24 -8.29
C ARG A 40 28.40 -0.94 -7.13
N ALA A 41 28.14 -0.54 -5.90
CA ALA A 41 28.72 -1.17 -4.73
C ALA A 41 28.37 -2.66 -4.68
N VAL A 42 27.12 -3.02 -5.01
CA VAL A 42 26.71 -4.41 -5.08
C VAL A 42 27.37 -5.14 -6.26
N SER A 43 27.34 -4.56 -7.47
CA SER A 43 27.88 -5.21 -8.66
C SER A 43 29.41 -5.33 -8.69
N ASP A 44 30.14 -4.36 -8.14
CA ASP A 44 31.62 -4.33 -8.13
C ASP A 44 32.23 -5.01 -6.89
N HIS A 45 31.53 -4.99 -5.76
CA HIS A 45 32.10 -5.38 -4.46
C HIS A 45 31.24 -6.37 -3.67
N GLY A 46 30.12 -6.85 -4.22
CA GLY A 46 29.24 -7.79 -3.53
C GLY A 46 28.57 -7.20 -2.29
N ALA A 47 28.44 -5.87 -2.21
CA ALA A 47 27.93 -5.15 -1.03
C ALA A 47 26.40 -5.23 -0.83
N SER A 48 25.77 -6.36 -1.17
CA SER A 48 24.30 -6.55 -1.12
C SER A 48 23.69 -6.28 0.26
N MET A 49 24.43 -6.56 1.33
CA MET A 49 24.00 -6.28 2.71
C MET A 49 23.75 -4.79 2.98
N LEU A 50 24.40 -3.89 2.25
CA LEU A 50 24.18 -2.43 2.38
C LEU A 50 22.90 -1.97 1.67
N ALA A 51 22.43 -2.74 0.67
CA ALA A 51 21.27 -2.38 -0.13
C ALA A 51 19.94 -2.85 0.51
N ARG A 52 19.97 -3.87 1.37
CA ARG A 52 18.79 -4.41 2.08
C ARG A 52 17.60 -4.66 1.12
N ASP A 53 16.46 -4.04 1.38
CA ASP A 53 15.21 -4.12 0.60
C ASP A 53 15.20 -3.25 -0.66
N LEU A 54 16.25 -2.45 -0.90
CA LEU A 54 16.44 -1.71 -2.15
C LEU A 54 17.10 -2.55 -3.25
N HIS A 55 17.32 -3.84 -3.00
CA HIS A 55 17.90 -4.82 -3.94
C HIS A 55 17.11 -6.12 -3.92
N ASP A 56 17.06 -6.85 -5.04
CA ASP A 56 16.18 -8.01 -5.22
C ASP A 56 16.63 -9.31 -4.51
N GLY A 57 17.55 -9.21 -3.54
CA GLY A 57 17.98 -10.32 -2.69
C GLY A 57 18.85 -11.42 -3.33
N ALA A 58 18.99 -11.51 -4.67
CA ALA A 58 19.86 -12.54 -5.28
C ALA A 58 20.25 -12.31 -6.76
N TYR A 59 19.46 -11.57 -7.55
CA TYR A 59 19.60 -11.52 -9.00
C TYR A 59 20.22 -10.21 -9.51
N GLY A 60 20.06 -9.09 -8.79
CA GLY A 60 20.61 -7.79 -9.16
C GLY A 60 19.90 -6.58 -8.53
N PRO A 61 20.33 -5.36 -8.90
CA PRO A 61 19.70 -4.15 -8.43
C PRO A 61 18.22 -4.12 -8.84
N HIS A 62 17.37 -3.53 -7.99
CA HIS A 62 15.98 -3.31 -8.39
C HIS A 62 15.93 -2.47 -9.67
N VAL A 63 15.16 -2.97 -10.63
CA VAL A 63 14.80 -2.18 -11.81
C VAL A 63 14.12 -0.88 -11.37
N PRO A 64 14.22 0.21 -12.15
CA PRO A 64 13.79 1.53 -11.71
C PRO A 64 12.36 1.57 -11.13
N MET A 65 11.41 0.88 -11.76
CA MET A 65 10.02 0.79 -11.29
C MET A 65 9.86 0.10 -9.93
N SER A 66 10.64 -0.95 -9.65
CA SER A 66 10.61 -1.63 -8.35
C SER A 66 11.25 -0.75 -7.27
N PHE A 67 12.38 -0.10 -7.59
CA PHE A 67 13.08 0.78 -6.66
C PHE A 67 12.19 1.93 -6.18
N ILE A 68 11.49 2.61 -7.10
CA ILE A 68 10.64 3.74 -6.70
C ILE A 68 9.46 3.32 -5.82
N SER A 69 8.99 2.07 -5.86
CA SER A 69 7.94 1.60 -4.95
C SER A 69 8.41 1.49 -3.50
N TYR A 70 9.73 1.47 -3.24
CA TYR A 70 10.29 1.51 -1.88
C TYR A 70 10.64 2.93 -1.41
N VAL A 71 10.64 3.91 -2.31
CA VAL A 71 11.13 5.27 -2.05
C VAL A 71 10.01 6.32 -2.19
N LEU A 72 9.12 6.17 -3.15
CA LEU A 72 8.02 7.09 -3.43
C LEU A 72 6.72 6.55 -2.82
N PRO A 73 6.19 7.18 -1.76
CA PRO A 73 4.88 6.79 -1.25
C PRO A 73 3.82 7.03 -2.33
N PHE A 74 2.82 6.17 -2.40
CA PHE A 74 1.72 6.25 -3.34
C PHE A 74 2.15 6.23 -4.83
N ASN A 75 3.30 5.64 -5.17
CA ASN A 75 3.75 5.52 -6.56
C ASN A 75 2.73 4.84 -7.50
N ARG A 76 1.90 3.93 -6.99
CA ARG A 76 0.84 3.29 -7.80
C ARG A 76 -0.39 4.17 -8.02
N ALA A 77 -0.58 5.23 -7.22
CA ALA A 77 -1.57 6.26 -7.49
C ALA A 77 -1.25 7.07 -8.77
N CYS A 78 -0.01 6.96 -9.25
CA CYS A 78 0.46 7.66 -10.43
C CYS A 78 -0.12 7.00 -11.69
N ALA A 79 -1.04 7.69 -12.34
CA ALA A 79 -1.59 7.26 -13.62
C ALA A 79 -0.73 7.84 -14.75
N ARG A 80 -0.82 7.20 -15.91
CA ARG A 80 -0.38 7.84 -17.15
C ARG A 80 -1.29 9.02 -17.43
N THR A 81 -0.74 10.15 -17.86
CA THR A 81 -1.54 11.31 -18.26
C THR A 81 -2.38 10.95 -19.50
N ASP A 82 -3.69 11.20 -19.44
CA ASP A 82 -4.65 10.94 -20.52
C ASP A 82 -5.41 12.23 -20.90
N ASP A 83 -4.64 13.27 -21.22
CA ASP A 83 -5.11 14.62 -21.57
C ASP A 83 -5.21 14.83 -23.10
N GLY A 84 -5.19 13.74 -23.87
CA GLY A 84 -5.12 13.78 -25.34
C GLY A 84 -3.72 14.05 -25.91
N SER A 85 -2.68 14.13 -25.07
CA SER A 85 -1.30 14.19 -25.53
C SER A 85 -0.84 12.89 -26.21
N PRO A 86 0.18 12.94 -27.10
CA PRO A 86 0.70 11.76 -27.75
C PRO A 86 1.11 10.70 -26.73
N SER A 87 0.86 9.44 -27.08
CA SER A 87 1.21 8.31 -26.22
C SER A 87 2.70 8.33 -25.83
N TYR A 88 3.56 8.78 -26.72
CA TYR A 88 4.97 8.99 -26.42
C TYR A 88 5.47 10.24 -27.14
N GLN A 89 6.45 10.90 -26.54
CA GLN A 89 7.16 12.02 -27.13
C GLN A 89 8.66 11.71 -27.14
N PHE A 90 9.33 11.98 -28.25
CA PHE A 90 10.79 11.86 -28.30
C PHE A 90 11.42 13.08 -27.62
N ALA A 91 12.29 12.85 -26.64
CA ALA A 91 12.91 13.90 -25.84
C ALA A 91 14.39 13.61 -25.56
N SER A 92 15.14 14.69 -25.34
CA SER A 92 16.51 14.63 -24.81
C SER A 92 16.46 14.74 -23.30
N VAL A 93 16.53 13.59 -22.62
CA VAL A 93 16.24 13.44 -21.19
C VAL A 93 17.50 13.63 -20.35
N PRO A 94 17.49 14.43 -19.28
CA PRO A 94 18.66 14.61 -18.42
C PRO A 94 19.11 13.31 -17.74
N THR A 95 20.36 12.90 -17.99
CA THR A 95 20.98 11.71 -17.37
C THR A 95 20.99 11.80 -15.85
N ALA A 96 21.15 13.01 -15.30
CA ALA A 96 21.18 13.26 -13.85
C ALA A 96 19.82 12.96 -13.17
N ASN A 97 18.71 13.03 -13.91
CA ASN A 97 17.35 12.82 -13.40
C ASN A 97 16.77 11.45 -13.80
N THR A 98 17.57 10.60 -14.45
CA THR A 98 17.12 9.31 -15.01
C THR A 98 17.69 8.15 -14.22
N LEU A 99 16.84 7.31 -13.65
CA LEU A 99 17.27 6.11 -12.95
C LEU A 99 17.90 5.11 -13.92
N GLY A 100 19.03 4.53 -13.53
CA GLY A 100 19.64 3.40 -14.23
C GLY A 100 19.44 2.09 -13.49
N CYS A 101 19.93 1.02 -14.11
CA CYS A 101 19.95 -0.33 -13.54
C CYS A 101 20.87 -1.25 -14.36
N SER A 102 22.16 -0.92 -14.44
CA SER A 102 23.14 -1.74 -15.15
C SER A 102 23.96 -2.61 -14.22
N TRP A 103 23.69 -3.91 -14.31
CA TRP A 103 24.36 -4.93 -13.47
C TRP A 103 25.20 -5.94 -14.27
N ARG A 104 24.95 -6.08 -15.59
CA ARG A 104 25.71 -6.98 -16.48
C ARG A 104 26.55 -6.28 -17.55
N TRP A 105 26.14 -5.10 -18.02
CA TRP A 105 26.73 -4.45 -19.20
C TRP A 105 27.09 -2.99 -18.92
N ARG A 106 28.37 -2.71 -18.70
CA ARG A 106 28.85 -1.39 -18.26
C ARG A 106 30.01 -0.89 -19.11
N ARG A 107 30.48 0.34 -18.87
CA ARG A 107 31.65 0.91 -19.58
C ARG A 107 32.86 -0.02 -19.50
N LYS A 108 33.10 -0.66 -18.34
CA LYS A 108 34.20 -1.60 -18.13
C LYS A 108 34.10 -2.90 -18.96
N SER A 109 32.93 -3.18 -19.52
CA SER A 109 32.69 -4.36 -20.37
C SER A 109 33.14 -4.14 -21.82
N LEU A 110 33.58 -2.92 -22.18
CA LEU A 110 33.92 -2.52 -23.54
C LEU A 110 35.36 -1.99 -23.59
N ASP A 111 36.02 -2.18 -24.73
CA ASP A 111 37.28 -1.51 -25.01
C ASP A 111 37.07 -0.01 -25.33
N LYS A 112 38.16 0.78 -25.38
CA LYS A 112 38.08 2.23 -25.60
C LYS A 112 37.36 2.62 -26.90
N LYS A 113 37.62 1.92 -28.01
CA LYS A 113 37.02 2.24 -29.32
C LYS A 113 35.53 1.88 -29.32
N ALA A 114 35.18 0.77 -28.69
CA ALA A 114 33.81 0.34 -28.51
C ALA A 114 33.02 1.30 -27.60
N ILE A 115 33.65 1.87 -26.57
CA ILE A 115 33.05 2.90 -25.72
C ILE A 115 32.67 4.14 -26.54
N GLU A 116 33.60 4.68 -27.34
CA GLU A 116 33.35 5.87 -28.17
C GLU A 116 32.24 5.61 -29.18
N LYS A 117 32.32 4.50 -29.93
CA LYS A 117 31.30 4.11 -30.91
C LYS A 117 29.92 3.92 -30.25
N CYS A 118 29.88 3.29 -29.09
CA CYS A 118 28.64 3.01 -28.37
C CYS A 118 28.05 4.29 -27.77
N ARG A 119 28.88 5.19 -27.22
CA ARG A 119 28.47 6.52 -26.77
C ARG A 119 27.80 7.27 -27.92
N ASP A 120 28.50 7.42 -29.04
CA ASP A 120 28.02 8.22 -30.17
C ASP A 120 26.71 7.64 -30.74
N HIS A 121 26.62 6.30 -30.84
CA HIS A 121 25.40 5.61 -31.29
C HIS A 121 24.22 5.79 -30.34
N LEU A 122 24.42 5.64 -29.02
CA LEU A 122 23.33 5.69 -28.04
C LEU A 122 22.90 7.12 -27.68
N SER A 123 23.74 8.13 -27.94
CA SER A 123 23.41 9.55 -27.75
C SER A 123 22.84 10.24 -28.99
N ASP A 124 22.79 9.56 -30.14
CA ASP A 124 22.28 10.14 -31.39
C ASP A 124 20.74 10.21 -31.39
N PHE A 125 20.22 11.41 -31.12
CA PHE A 125 18.78 11.70 -31.12
C PHE A 125 18.14 11.48 -32.49
N GLY A 126 18.80 11.91 -33.57
CA GLY A 126 18.29 11.78 -34.93
C GLY A 126 18.21 10.31 -35.35
N ALA A 127 19.22 9.50 -35.01
CA ALA A 127 19.23 8.08 -35.30
C ALA A 127 18.13 7.34 -34.51
N MET A 128 17.89 7.71 -33.24
CA MET A 128 16.80 7.13 -32.45
C MET A 128 15.42 7.47 -33.02
N VAL A 129 15.15 8.75 -33.33
CA VAL A 129 13.87 9.16 -33.94
C VAL A 129 13.61 8.47 -35.29
N ASN A 130 14.67 8.20 -36.06
CA ASN A 130 14.58 7.50 -37.35
C ASN A 130 14.62 5.97 -37.24
N GLY A 131 14.57 5.40 -36.02
CA GLY A 131 14.54 3.95 -35.79
C GLY A 131 15.85 3.22 -36.13
N LYS A 132 16.98 3.94 -36.18
CA LYS A 132 18.33 3.38 -36.44
C LYS A 132 19.05 2.95 -35.16
N VAL A 133 18.50 3.32 -34.00
CA VAL A 133 18.97 2.95 -32.65
C VAL A 133 17.76 2.33 -31.95
N ASP A 134 17.96 1.28 -31.17
CA ASP A 134 16.88 0.69 -30.37
C ASP A 134 16.23 1.74 -29.46
N ASP A 135 14.90 1.72 -29.39
CA ASP A 135 14.14 2.67 -28.57
C ASP A 135 14.47 2.53 -27.08
N ALA A 136 14.69 3.67 -26.41
CA ALA A 136 14.59 3.77 -24.96
C ALA A 136 13.21 4.32 -24.60
N THR A 137 12.56 3.77 -23.58
CA THR A 137 11.22 4.22 -23.16
C THR A 137 11.20 4.49 -21.68
N TYR A 138 10.92 5.74 -21.30
CA TYR A 138 10.99 6.24 -19.93
C TYR A 138 9.63 6.78 -19.47
N ALA A 139 9.22 6.40 -18.26
CA ALA A 139 8.13 7.08 -17.57
C ALA A 139 8.67 8.35 -16.92
N TRP A 140 8.08 9.50 -17.22
CA TRP A 140 8.41 10.76 -16.57
C TRP A 140 7.39 11.03 -15.46
N VAL A 141 7.80 10.88 -14.20
CA VAL A 141 7.00 11.30 -13.05
C VAL A 141 7.09 12.82 -12.98
N LYS A 142 6.21 13.49 -13.74
CA LYS A 142 6.39 14.88 -14.15
C LYS A 142 6.49 15.85 -12.98
N PRO A 143 5.62 15.81 -11.95
CA PRO A 143 5.74 16.72 -10.80
C PRO A 143 7.04 16.58 -10.01
N LEU A 144 7.73 15.43 -10.15
CA LEU A 144 9.02 15.18 -9.49
C LEU A 144 10.21 15.43 -10.41
N GLY A 145 10.03 15.61 -11.72
CA GLY A 145 11.13 15.66 -12.68
C GLY A 145 12.02 14.40 -12.66
N LEU A 146 11.45 13.24 -12.34
CA LEU A 146 12.15 11.96 -12.25
C LEU A 146 11.80 11.07 -13.45
N PHE A 147 12.81 10.53 -14.11
CA PHE A 147 12.63 9.58 -15.21
C PHE A 147 12.92 8.15 -14.75
N VAL A 148 11.97 7.27 -15.05
CA VAL A 148 11.94 5.88 -14.61
C VAL A 148 11.90 4.98 -15.84
N PRO A 149 13.04 4.43 -16.28
CA PRO A 149 13.07 3.61 -17.48
C PRO A 149 12.31 2.28 -17.35
N SER A 150 11.46 1.99 -18.33
CA SER A 150 10.97 0.63 -18.59
C SER A 150 11.94 -0.10 -19.52
N GLU A 151 12.32 0.55 -20.63
CA GLU A 151 13.30 0.07 -21.60
C GLU A 151 14.51 0.99 -21.70
N GLY A 152 15.69 0.41 -21.93
CA GLY A 152 16.94 1.19 -22.00
C GLY A 152 17.51 1.60 -20.64
N LYS A 153 17.21 0.88 -19.55
CA LYS A 153 17.80 1.12 -18.21
C LYS A 153 19.33 0.95 -18.16
N ASN A 154 19.90 0.02 -18.94
CA ASN A 154 21.34 -0.23 -18.96
C ASN A 154 22.13 0.92 -19.62
N ARG A 155 21.56 1.55 -20.67
CA ARG A 155 22.24 2.64 -21.37
C ARG A 155 22.35 3.90 -20.49
N VAL A 156 21.45 4.10 -19.54
CA VAL A 156 21.51 5.25 -18.62
C VAL A 156 22.81 5.26 -17.83
N ASP A 157 23.16 4.14 -17.20
CA ASP A 157 24.40 4.06 -16.42
C ASP A 157 25.64 4.10 -17.30
N PHE A 158 25.60 3.46 -18.48
CA PHE A 158 26.68 3.57 -19.46
C PHE A 158 26.92 5.02 -19.87
N LEU A 159 25.86 5.75 -20.26
CA LEU A 159 25.93 7.15 -20.68
C LEU A 159 26.39 8.06 -19.53
N ARG A 160 25.97 7.77 -18.29
CA ARG A 160 26.49 8.45 -17.09
C ARG A 160 27.99 8.23 -16.91
N GLU A 161 28.47 7.00 -17.05
CA GLU A 161 29.89 6.63 -16.88
C GLU A 161 30.81 7.28 -17.92
N VAL A 162 30.28 7.62 -19.10
CA VAL A 162 31.02 8.29 -20.18
C VAL A 162 30.77 9.81 -20.23
N GLY A 163 30.02 10.36 -19.28
CA GLY A 163 29.81 11.80 -19.13
C GLY A 163 28.82 12.42 -20.12
N VAL A 164 27.86 11.65 -20.63
CA VAL A 164 26.79 12.18 -21.48
C VAL A 164 25.68 12.77 -20.60
N GLU A 165 25.38 14.05 -20.79
CA GLU A 165 24.43 14.81 -19.96
C GLU A 165 22.96 14.53 -20.30
N SER A 166 22.67 14.13 -21.54
CA SER A 166 21.30 13.91 -22.02
C SER A 166 21.15 12.65 -22.87
N ILE A 167 20.04 11.95 -22.70
CA ILE A 167 19.75 10.65 -23.31
C ILE A 167 18.56 10.80 -24.26
N PRO A 168 18.70 10.43 -25.54
CA PRO A 168 17.55 10.36 -26.44
C PRO A 168 16.63 9.21 -26.02
N ALA A 169 15.35 9.51 -25.75
CA ALA A 169 14.36 8.51 -25.38
C ALA A 169 12.94 8.90 -25.81
N ARG A 170 12.06 7.90 -25.86
CA ARG A 170 10.62 8.08 -25.86
C ARG A 170 10.15 8.24 -24.42
N VAL A 171 9.39 9.29 -24.16
CA VAL A 171 8.89 9.62 -22.83
C VAL A 171 7.37 9.58 -22.84
N TYR A 172 6.79 9.06 -21.77
CA TYR A 172 5.38 9.24 -21.46
C TYR A 172 5.24 9.80 -20.04
N GLU A 173 4.28 10.69 -19.87
CA GLU A 173 4.06 11.38 -18.59
C GLU A 173 3.27 10.49 -17.62
N ARG A 174 3.66 10.52 -16.35
CA ARG A 174 2.91 10.01 -15.21
C ARG A 174 2.63 11.14 -14.24
N THR A 175 1.42 11.14 -13.70
CA THR A 175 1.01 12.03 -12.61
C THR A 175 1.71 11.64 -11.31
N TYR A 176 1.68 12.52 -10.32
CA TYR A 176 2.04 12.21 -8.93
C TYR A 176 1.09 13.02 -8.03
N PRO A 177 0.70 12.55 -6.84
CA PRO A 177 -0.16 13.34 -5.97
C PRO A 177 0.48 14.69 -5.62
N GLU A 178 -0.35 15.74 -5.59
CA GLU A 178 0.08 17.06 -5.14
C GLU A 178 0.67 16.99 -3.72
N PRO A 179 1.73 17.77 -3.42
CA PRO A 179 2.41 17.67 -2.14
C PRO A 179 1.50 18.00 -0.95
N SER A 180 0.51 18.88 -1.15
CA SER A 180 -0.49 19.26 -0.14
C SER A 180 -1.44 18.12 0.25
N ARG A 181 -1.60 17.11 -0.61
CA ARG A 181 -2.45 15.93 -0.35
C ARG A 181 -1.75 14.88 0.50
N ILE A 182 -0.42 14.96 0.61
CA ILE A 182 0.41 14.01 1.37
C ILE A 182 0.82 14.67 2.69
N THR A 183 0.69 13.95 3.79
CA THR A 183 1.33 14.32 5.06
C THR A 183 2.10 13.13 5.60
N ILE A 184 3.35 13.37 6.02
CA ILE A 184 4.21 12.34 6.59
C ILE A 184 4.16 12.46 8.12
N TYR A 185 3.90 11.33 8.77
CA TYR A 185 3.83 11.21 10.21
C TYR A 185 4.96 10.35 10.75
N ARG A 186 5.49 10.77 11.90
CA ARG A 186 6.43 9.96 12.69
C ARG A 186 5.66 9.36 13.86
N ILE A 187 5.71 8.04 13.94
CA ILE A 187 5.09 7.25 15.00
C ILE A 187 6.16 6.87 16.01
N GLN A 188 5.88 7.12 17.29
CA GLN A 188 6.70 6.69 18.43
C GLN A 188 5.75 6.23 19.53
N VAL A 189 5.59 4.91 19.66
CA VAL A 189 4.72 4.31 20.68
C VAL A 189 5.50 3.24 21.41
N SER A 190 5.83 3.48 22.68
CA SER A 190 6.70 2.59 23.47
C SER A 190 8.01 2.27 22.73
N ALA A 191 8.28 0.99 22.40
CA ALA A 191 9.46 0.56 21.65
C ALA A 191 9.24 0.54 20.12
N PHE A 192 8.04 0.88 19.63
CA PHE A 192 7.71 0.88 18.22
C PHE A 192 7.95 2.25 17.60
N SER A 193 8.71 2.27 16.51
CA SER A 193 8.92 3.44 15.67
C SER A 193 8.60 3.15 14.23
N ALA A 194 7.80 4.00 13.59
CA ALA A 194 7.50 3.92 12.17
C ALA A 194 7.39 5.31 11.55
N THR A 195 7.46 5.37 10.23
CA THR A 195 7.17 6.56 9.44
C THR A 195 6.09 6.20 8.44
N TRP A 196 4.98 6.93 8.45
CA TRP A 196 3.84 6.66 7.56
C TRP A 196 3.52 7.88 6.73
N ALA A 197 3.20 7.66 5.45
CA ALA A 197 2.62 8.68 4.60
C ALA A 197 1.10 8.54 4.63
N VAL A 198 0.38 9.66 4.69
CA VAL A 198 -1.08 9.68 4.58
C VAL A 198 -1.49 10.56 3.40
N LEU A 199 -2.25 9.98 2.48
CA LEU A 199 -2.85 10.66 1.33
C LEU A 199 -4.32 11.01 1.64
N ASP A 200 -4.68 12.27 1.40
CA ASP A 200 -6.04 12.84 1.57
C ASP A 200 -6.64 12.63 2.97
N GLY A 201 -5.78 12.51 4.00
CA GLY A 201 -6.21 12.22 5.36
C GLY A 201 -6.90 10.86 5.52
N ARG A 202 -6.72 9.93 4.58
CA ARG A 202 -7.45 8.66 4.54
C ARG A 202 -6.57 7.45 4.29
N TRP A 203 -5.65 7.53 3.34
CA TRP A 203 -4.92 6.36 2.86
C TRP A 203 -3.53 6.35 3.49
N VAL A 204 -3.19 5.30 4.24
CA VAL A 204 -1.91 5.20 4.94
C VAL A 204 -1.00 4.21 4.22
N GLU A 205 0.23 4.62 3.96
CA GLU A 205 1.29 3.77 3.42
C GLU A 205 2.52 3.81 4.33
N ASN A 206 3.18 2.66 4.50
CA ASN A 206 4.40 2.57 5.28
C ASN A 206 5.61 3.06 4.47
N ILE A 207 6.40 3.99 5.02
CA ILE A 207 7.67 4.41 4.44
C ILE A 207 8.77 3.51 5.01
N SER A 208 9.13 2.46 4.27
CA SER A 208 10.20 1.50 4.64
C SER A 208 11.60 2.13 4.66
N ASN A 209 11.84 3.13 3.79
CA ASN A 209 13.15 3.77 3.63
C ASN A 209 13.11 5.29 3.89
N PRO A 210 12.88 5.75 5.14
CA PRO A 210 12.74 7.19 5.44
C PRO A 210 13.96 8.03 5.04
N SER A 211 15.17 7.48 5.09
CA SER A 211 16.39 8.18 4.68
C SER A 211 16.42 8.53 3.19
N TRP A 212 15.69 7.78 2.35
CA TRP A 212 15.53 8.04 0.92
C TRP A 212 14.31 8.91 0.64
N THR A 213 13.19 8.58 1.26
CA THR A 213 11.90 9.23 1.01
C THR A 213 11.85 10.65 1.56
N LEU A 214 12.27 10.88 2.82
CA LEU A 214 12.03 12.16 3.49
C LEU A 214 12.75 13.36 2.84
N PRO A 215 14.03 13.26 2.42
CA PRO A 215 14.69 14.38 1.75
C PRO A 215 14.00 14.78 0.44
N LEU A 216 13.55 13.79 -0.35
CA LEU A 216 12.84 14.02 -1.60
C LEU A 216 11.46 14.63 -1.36
N MET A 217 10.68 14.05 -0.45
CA MET A 217 9.33 14.54 -0.13
C MET A 217 9.37 15.95 0.47
N LYS A 218 10.37 16.26 1.30
CA LYS A 218 10.59 17.62 1.81
C LYS A 218 10.87 18.61 0.67
N ALA A 219 11.74 18.25 -0.28
CA ALA A 219 12.06 19.10 -1.42
C ALA A 219 10.86 19.28 -2.37
N TYR A 220 9.98 18.27 -2.46
CA TYR A 220 8.72 18.33 -3.19
C TYR A 220 7.65 19.19 -2.49
N GLY A 221 7.84 19.55 -1.22
CA GLY A 221 6.91 20.40 -0.46
C GLY A 221 5.91 19.63 0.40
N VAL A 222 6.11 18.32 0.59
CA VAL A 222 5.26 17.49 1.47
C VAL A 222 5.46 17.90 2.93
N LYS A 223 4.36 18.00 3.68
CA LYS A 223 4.38 18.33 5.10
C LYS A 223 4.89 17.15 5.93
N GLY A 224 5.85 17.42 6.83
CA GLY A 224 6.31 16.49 7.86
C GLY A 224 7.80 16.14 7.81
N PRO A 225 8.26 15.22 8.67
CA PRO A 225 7.46 14.39 9.57
C PRO A 225 6.82 15.18 10.73
N VAL A 226 5.53 14.94 11.02
CA VAL A 226 4.82 15.50 12.19
C VAL A 226 4.31 14.38 13.12
N PRO A 227 3.93 14.67 14.38
CA PRO A 227 3.33 13.68 15.27
C PRO A 227 1.99 13.15 14.74
N TRP A 228 1.69 11.87 15.03
CA TRP A 228 0.40 11.25 14.70
C TRP A 228 -0.76 12.03 15.36
N PRO A 229 -1.83 12.35 14.62
CA PRO A 229 -2.89 13.20 15.15
C PRO A 229 -3.84 12.38 16.03
N SER A 230 -4.30 12.97 17.13
CA SER A 230 -5.22 12.32 18.08
C SER A 230 -6.62 12.04 17.52
N GLY A 231 -6.99 12.64 16.39
CA GLY A 231 -8.25 12.37 15.71
C GLY A 231 -8.21 11.17 14.76
N PHE A 232 -7.04 10.59 14.50
CA PHE A 232 -6.90 9.37 13.71
C PHE A 232 -6.98 8.14 14.62
N PRO A 233 -7.28 6.94 14.06
CA PRO A 233 -7.17 5.70 14.81
C PRO A 233 -5.79 5.54 15.45
N GLU A 234 -5.73 4.81 16.56
CA GLU A 234 -4.49 4.60 17.29
C GLU A 234 -3.45 3.89 16.41
N PRO A 235 -2.16 4.23 16.51
CA PRO A 235 -1.12 3.63 15.68
C PRO A 235 -1.11 2.09 15.71
N GLU A 236 -1.39 1.46 16.85
CA GLU A 236 -1.46 0.00 16.97
C GLU A 236 -2.53 -0.59 16.04
N GLN A 237 -3.64 0.10 15.85
CA GLN A 237 -4.73 -0.35 14.99
C GLN A 237 -4.34 -0.26 13.52
N ILE A 238 -3.58 0.78 13.15
CA ILE A 238 -3.02 0.93 11.81
C ILE A 238 -1.94 -0.12 11.56
N GLN A 239 -1.08 -0.38 12.54
CA GLN A 239 -0.07 -1.42 12.46
C GLN A 239 -0.72 -2.79 12.25
N LEU A 240 -1.75 -3.13 13.03
CA LEU A 240 -2.50 -4.38 12.83
C LEU A 240 -3.16 -4.43 11.44
N ALA A 241 -3.74 -3.32 10.99
CA ALA A 241 -4.35 -3.21 9.66
C ALA A 241 -3.36 -3.48 8.51
N LEU A 242 -2.08 -3.10 8.65
CA LEU A 242 -1.03 -3.38 7.66
C LEU A 242 -0.76 -4.89 7.47
N PHE A 243 -1.10 -5.73 8.46
CA PHE A 243 -0.95 -7.19 8.40
C PHE A 243 -2.25 -7.94 8.07
N MET A 244 -3.37 -7.23 7.89
CA MET A 244 -4.64 -7.86 7.54
C MET A 244 -4.67 -8.32 6.07
N PRO A 245 -5.49 -9.33 5.71
CA PRO A 245 -5.69 -9.69 4.31
C PRO A 245 -6.26 -8.50 3.52
N LYS A 246 -5.88 -8.36 2.25
CA LYS A 246 -6.42 -7.30 1.38
C LYS A 246 -7.90 -7.56 1.07
N GLY A 247 -8.72 -6.52 1.02
CA GLY A 247 -10.12 -6.67 0.61
C GLY A 247 -10.98 -5.43 0.80
N ILE A 248 -12.20 -5.46 0.26
CA ILE A 248 -13.16 -4.35 0.33
C ILE A 248 -13.60 -4.06 1.78
N THR A 249 -13.78 -5.12 2.59
CA THR A 249 -14.21 -5.03 4.00
C THR A 249 -13.05 -5.02 4.98
N SER A 250 -11.84 -5.35 4.53
CA SER A 250 -10.62 -5.24 5.32
C SER A 250 -10.08 -3.82 5.25
N PRO A 251 -9.44 -3.28 6.29
CA PRO A 251 -8.70 -2.02 6.19
C PRO A 251 -7.65 -1.99 5.06
N LEU A 252 -6.98 -3.10 4.78
CA LEU A 252 -5.90 -3.15 3.80
C LEU A 252 -6.41 -3.27 2.36
N GLY A 253 -5.81 -2.48 1.47
CA GLY A 253 -6.01 -2.49 0.03
C GLY A 253 -7.09 -1.51 -0.45
N ASN A 254 -6.97 -1.08 -1.70
CA ASN A 254 -7.98 -0.27 -2.42
C ASN A 254 -8.04 -0.79 -3.87
N PRO A 255 -9.24 -0.99 -4.47
CA PRO A 255 -9.37 -1.23 -5.90
C PRO A 255 -8.54 -0.27 -6.79
N GLU A 256 -8.42 1.00 -6.41
CA GLU A 256 -7.72 2.04 -7.19
C GLU A 256 -6.19 1.99 -7.07
N PHE A 257 -5.64 1.47 -5.96
CA PHE A 257 -4.19 1.39 -5.74
C PHE A 257 -3.60 0.02 -6.10
N GLY A 258 -4.44 -0.90 -6.61
CA GLY A 258 -4.03 -2.26 -6.97
C GLY A 258 -3.51 -3.06 -5.78
N ASP A 259 -2.35 -3.68 -5.94
CA ASP A 259 -1.77 -4.59 -4.94
C ASP A 259 -0.95 -3.89 -3.83
N GLU A 260 -0.96 -2.58 -3.71
CA GLU A 260 -0.14 -1.89 -2.69
C GLU A 260 -0.72 -2.09 -1.27
N PRO A 261 0.11 -2.30 -0.21
CA PRO A 261 -0.35 -2.40 1.16
C PRO A 261 -0.71 -1.01 1.74
N VAL A 262 -1.78 -0.43 1.21
CA VAL A 262 -2.35 0.85 1.68
C VAL A 262 -3.51 0.59 2.62
N VAL A 263 -3.52 1.22 3.79
CA VAL A 263 -4.60 1.10 4.79
C VAL A 263 -5.61 2.23 4.62
N ASP A 264 -6.90 1.89 4.61
CA ASP A 264 -8.00 2.86 4.65
C ASP A 264 -8.39 3.22 6.08
N LEU A 265 -8.06 4.43 6.53
CA LEU A 265 -8.44 4.94 7.85
C LEU A 265 -9.97 4.91 8.06
N LYS A 266 -10.77 5.19 7.02
CA LYS A 266 -12.22 5.16 7.15
C LYS A 266 -12.72 3.75 7.41
N THR A 267 -12.09 2.75 6.80
CA THR A 267 -12.45 1.34 7.03
C THR A 267 -12.01 0.90 8.42
N VAL A 268 -10.86 1.36 8.94
CA VAL A 268 -10.47 1.13 10.34
C VAL A 268 -11.53 1.68 11.30
N ILE A 269 -11.95 2.94 11.12
CA ILE A 269 -13.00 3.58 11.93
C ILE A 269 -14.33 2.84 11.80
N ALA A 270 -14.73 2.46 10.58
CA ALA A 270 -15.99 1.73 10.35
C ALA A 270 -15.99 0.36 11.03
N THR A 271 -14.87 -0.37 10.99
CA THR A 271 -14.71 -1.64 11.69
C THR A 271 -14.82 -1.46 13.20
N GLN A 272 -14.17 -0.43 13.78
CA GLN A 272 -14.27 -0.14 15.22
C GLN A 272 -15.70 0.19 15.64
N ASN A 273 -16.37 1.08 14.89
CA ASN A 273 -17.76 1.42 15.16
C ASN A 273 -18.66 0.19 15.09
N PHE A 274 -18.46 -0.68 14.10
CA PHE A 274 -19.20 -1.93 13.96
C PHE A 274 -18.94 -2.92 15.11
N GLU A 275 -17.71 -2.98 15.60
CA GLU A 275 -17.30 -3.80 16.75
C GLU A 275 -17.82 -3.28 18.09
N ASP A 276 -18.00 -1.96 18.20
CA ASP A 276 -18.52 -1.28 19.39
C ASP A 276 -20.07 -1.20 19.42
N GLU A 277 -20.76 -1.57 18.34
CA GLU A 277 -22.22 -1.66 18.30
C GLU A 277 -22.75 -2.61 19.38
N SER A 278 -23.80 -2.15 20.07
CA SER A 278 -24.53 -2.98 21.04
C SER A 278 -25.42 -3.97 20.32
N VAL A 279 -25.24 -5.26 20.63
CA VAL A 279 -26.00 -6.36 20.07
C VAL A 279 -26.61 -7.20 21.19
N ARG A 280 -27.81 -7.72 20.94
CA ARG A 280 -28.39 -8.74 21.81
C ARG A 280 -27.74 -10.08 21.50
N ALA A 281 -27.28 -10.78 22.53
CA ALA A 281 -26.56 -12.03 22.44
C ALA A 281 -27.08 -12.99 23.51
N SER A 282 -27.05 -14.30 23.21
CA SER A 282 -27.20 -15.31 24.25
C SER A 282 -25.91 -15.39 25.07
N VAL A 283 -25.94 -16.00 26.26
CA VAL A 283 -24.72 -16.14 27.06
C VAL A 283 -23.70 -17.05 26.35
N PHE A 284 -24.17 -17.99 25.52
CA PHE A 284 -23.32 -18.88 24.74
C PHE A 284 -22.56 -18.17 23.62
N ASP A 285 -23.10 -17.06 23.13
CA ASP A 285 -22.46 -16.25 22.08
C ASP A 285 -21.33 -15.36 22.61
N LEU A 286 -21.12 -15.28 23.94
CA LEU A 286 -20.10 -14.43 24.55
C LEU A 286 -18.76 -15.14 24.63
N ARG A 287 -17.68 -14.45 24.25
CA ARG A 287 -16.31 -15.02 24.16
C ARG A 287 -15.77 -15.52 25.49
N ASP A 288 -15.99 -14.74 26.54
CA ASP A 288 -15.42 -14.98 27.87
C ASP A 288 -16.45 -15.50 28.89
N ALA A 289 -17.67 -15.82 28.45
CA ALA A 289 -18.67 -16.39 29.34
C ALA A 289 -18.44 -17.89 29.50
N LYS A 290 -18.10 -18.30 30.72
CA LYS A 290 -18.07 -19.72 31.11
C LYS A 290 -19.24 -19.98 32.04
N ILE A 291 -20.30 -20.59 31.53
CA ILE A 291 -21.35 -21.13 32.38
C ILE A 291 -20.95 -22.54 32.80
N ASP A 292 -21.04 -22.85 34.10
CA ASP A 292 -20.83 -24.20 34.58
C ASP A 292 -21.92 -25.13 33.99
N HIS A 293 -21.49 -26.15 33.26
CA HIS A 293 -22.36 -27.20 32.68
C HIS A 293 -23.35 -27.80 33.69
N ARG A 294 -23.02 -27.79 34.99
CA ARG A 294 -23.91 -28.24 36.07
C ARG A 294 -25.22 -27.47 36.12
N VAL A 295 -25.23 -26.18 35.78
CA VAL A 295 -26.45 -25.37 35.75
C VAL A 295 -27.46 -25.95 34.77
N TRP A 296 -27.00 -26.29 33.56
CA TRP A 296 -27.84 -26.93 32.54
C TRP A 296 -28.28 -28.34 32.96
N GLN A 297 -27.36 -29.14 33.54
CA GLN A 297 -27.67 -30.49 34.03
C GLN A 297 -28.73 -30.51 35.13
N ILE A 298 -28.63 -29.59 36.11
CA ILE A 298 -29.59 -29.46 37.21
C ILE A 298 -30.96 -29.09 36.64
N SER A 299 -31.02 -28.10 35.75
CA SER A 299 -32.29 -27.72 35.13
C SER A 299 -32.91 -28.82 34.29
N LEU A 300 -32.11 -29.57 33.51
CA LEU A 300 -32.59 -30.72 32.75
C LEU A 300 -33.15 -31.81 33.68
N GLY A 301 -32.45 -32.08 34.79
CA GLY A 301 -32.92 -32.99 35.83
C GLY A 301 -34.29 -32.58 36.39
N ILE A 302 -34.43 -31.32 36.79
CA ILE A 302 -35.71 -30.78 37.31
C ILE A 302 -36.81 -30.89 36.26
N MET A 303 -36.53 -30.59 34.99
CA MET A 303 -37.52 -30.71 33.92
C MET A 303 -38.01 -32.15 33.75
N LEU A 304 -37.09 -33.11 33.65
CA LEU A 304 -37.43 -34.52 33.48
C LEU A 304 -38.24 -35.04 34.68
N THR A 305 -37.87 -34.66 35.89
CA THR A 305 -38.64 -35.01 37.09
C THR A 305 -40.04 -34.40 37.06
N CYS A 306 -40.19 -33.13 36.67
CA CYS A 306 -41.50 -32.48 36.56
C CYS A 306 -42.40 -33.13 35.49
N PHE A 307 -41.84 -33.55 34.35
CA PHE A 307 -42.60 -34.28 33.32
C PHE A 307 -43.15 -35.60 33.85
N VAL A 308 -42.32 -36.38 34.55
CA VAL A 308 -42.75 -37.64 35.17
C VAL A 308 -43.83 -37.39 36.23
N LEU A 309 -43.65 -36.37 37.08
CA LEU A 309 -44.64 -36.01 38.10
C LEU A 309 -45.98 -35.58 37.48
N LEU A 310 -45.98 -34.80 36.40
CA LEU A 310 -47.22 -34.42 35.72
C LEU A 310 -47.99 -35.62 35.14
N SER A 311 -47.27 -36.66 34.71
CA SER A 311 -47.88 -37.91 34.23
C SER A 311 -48.41 -38.82 35.35
N LEU A 312 -47.80 -38.76 36.54
CA LEU A 312 -48.15 -39.64 37.67
C LEU A 312 -49.17 -39.02 38.64
N VAL A 313 -49.26 -37.69 38.72
CA VAL A 313 -50.19 -37.01 39.63
C VAL A 313 -51.63 -37.08 39.09
N PRO A 314 -52.58 -37.66 39.86
CA PRO A 314 -53.99 -37.75 39.46
C PRO A 314 -54.63 -36.37 39.25
N ASP A 315 -55.64 -36.32 38.39
CA ASP A 315 -56.36 -35.08 38.03
C ASP A 315 -57.00 -34.37 39.23
N GLU A 316 -57.31 -35.14 40.28
CA GLU A 316 -57.95 -34.68 41.52
C GLU A 316 -57.05 -33.73 42.34
N PHE A 317 -55.72 -33.78 42.15
CA PHE A 317 -54.75 -32.92 42.84
C PHE A 317 -54.36 -31.70 42.01
N ALA A 318 -55.34 -30.86 41.68
CA ALA A 318 -55.16 -29.68 40.82
C ALA A 318 -54.04 -28.73 41.31
N GLU A 319 -53.99 -28.44 42.61
CA GLU A 319 -52.96 -27.54 43.16
C GLU A 319 -51.53 -28.10 43.01
N ALA A 320 -51.34 -29.40 43.24
CA ALA A 320 -50.05 -30.06 43.09
C ALA A 320 -49.55 -30.00 41.64
N ARG A 321 -50.44 -30.19 40.66
CA ARG A 321 -50.10 -30.06 39.24
C ARG A 321 -49.71 -28.64 38.86
N ILE A 322 -50.37 -27.61 39.45
CA ILE A 322 -50.00 -26.21 39.25
C ILE A 322 -48.58 -25.94 39.78
N PHE A 323 -48.24 -26.42 40.98
CA PHE A 323 -46.89 -26.27 41.53
C PHE A 323 -45.82 -26.95 40.68
N VAL A 324 -46.07 -28.18 40.21
CA VAL A 324 -45.14 -28.89 39.32
C VAL A 324 -45.00 -28.16 37.98
N GLY A 325 -46.08 -27.61 37.43
CA GLY A 325 -46.06 -26.78 36.23
C GLY A 325 -45.23 -25.50 36.40
N MET A 326 -45.34 -24.81 37.54
CA MET A 326 -44.50 -23.65 37.85
C MET A 326 -43.02 -24.01 37.97
N ALA A 327 -42.71 -25.14 38.62
CA ALA A 327 -41.34 -25.63 38.75
C ALA A 327 -40.73 -26.00 37.38
N LEU A 328 -41.51 -26.65 36.51
CA LEU A 328 -41.11 -26.94 35.13
C LEU A 328 -40.83 -25.65 34.35
N GLY A 329 -41.72 -24.66 34.44
CA GLY A 329 -41.54 -23.36 33.80
C GLY A 329 -40.30 -22.61 34.30
N ALA A 330 -40.06 -22.60 35.61
CA ALA A 330 -38.87 -22.01 36.21
C ALA A 330 -37.57 -22.71 35.78
N ALA A 331 -37.59 -24.05 35.69
CA ALA A 331 -36.45 -24.84 35.23
C ALA A 331 -36.13 -24.57 33.75
N MET A 332 -37.15 -24.46 32.89
CA MET A 332 -36.98 -24.02 31.49
C MET A 332 -36.39 -22.61 31.40
N MET A 333 -36.92 -21.67 32.20
CA MET A 333 -36.51 -20.27 32.19
C MET A 333 -35.08 -20.06 32.74
N GLY A 334 -34.68 -20.80 33.77
CA GLY A 334 -33.34 -20.70 34.36
C GLY A 334 -32.28 -21.51 33.61
N GLY A 335 -32.67 -22.63 33.02
CA GLY A 335 -31.73 -23.62 32.47
C GLY A 335 -31.59 -23.65 30.96
N VAL A 336 -32.60 -23.19 30.22
CA VAL A 336 -32.61 -23.29 28.75
C VAL A 336 -32.63 -21.90 28.13
N MET A 337 -33.47 -21.00 28.63
CA MET A 337 -33.61 -19.66 28.07
C MET A 337 -32.30 -18.86 27.97
N PRO A 338 -31.36 -18.93 28.94
CA PRO A 338 -30.12 -18.18 28.82
C PRO A 338 -29.20 -18.59 27.66
N TYR A 339 -29.43 -19.79 27.12
CA TYR A 339 -28.64 -20.40 26.06
C TYR A 339 -29.27 -20.22 24.67
N ILE A 340 -30.58 -19.95 24.61
CA ILE A 340 -31.32 -19.87 23.34
C ILE A 340 -31.76 -18.45 23.04
N VAL A 341 -32.17 -17.69 24.07
CA VAL A 341 -32.72 -16.35 23.87
C VAL A 341 -31.62 -15.30 24.02
N PRO A 342 -31.54 -14.33 23.10
CA PRO A 342 -30.60 -13.23 23.23
C PRO A 342 -31.15 -12.16 24.19
N PHE A 343 -30.89 -12.34 25.49
CA PHE A 343 -31.34 -11.42 26.55
C PHE A 343 -30.22 -10.52 27.11
N VAL A 344 -28.95 -10.83 26.81
CA VAL A 344 -27.80 -9.99 27.22
C VAL A 344 -27.50 -8.97 26.13
N THR A 345 -27.30 -7.71 26.51
CA THR A 345 -26.79 -6.69 25.58
C THR A 345 -25.29 -6.54 25.82
N THR A 346 -24.50 -6.74 24.77
CA THR A 346 -23.04 -6.63 24.83
C THR A 346 -22.51 -5.90 23.59
N LYS A 347 -21.23 -5.54 23.60
CA LYS A 347 -20.55 -5.07 22.39
C LYS A 347 -20.27 -6.25 21.46
N ARG A 348 -20.36 -6.03 20.15
CA ARG A 348 -20.10 -7.06 19.14
C ARG A 348 -18.71 -7.70 19.26
N ARG A 349 -17.68 -6.93 19.61
CA ARG A 349 -16.32 -7.45 19.86
C ARG A 349 -16.21 -8.49 20.98
N SER A 350 -17.20 -8.55 21.87
CA SER A 350 -17.25 -9.48 22.99
C SER A 350 -17.89 -10.82 22.62
N LEU A 351 -18.34 -10.99 21.36
CA LEU A 351 -18.88 -12.25 20.87
C LEU A 351 -17.77 -13.28 20.63
N ALA A 352 -18.08 -14.55 20.85
CA ALA A 352 -17.20 -15.69 20.60
C ALA A 352 -16.90 -15.85 19.11
N GLN A 353 -17.91 -15.63 18.26
CA GLN A 353 -17.76 -15.64 16.82
C GLN A 353 -17.42 -14.24 16.31
N ASN A 354 -16.25 -14.10 15.69
CA ASN A 354 -15.86 -12.85 15.04
C ASN A 354 -16.82 -12.55 13.89
N GLN A 355 -17.42 -11.36 13.94
CA GLN A 355 -18.25 -10.83 12.87
C GLN A 355 -17.46 -9.75 12.13
N TYR A 356 -17.39 -9.87 10.81
CA TYR A 356 -16.67 -8.94 9.96
C TYR A 356 -17.58 -7.80 9.50
N LEU A 357 -16.97 -6.64 9.19
CA LEU A 357 -17.66 -5.49 8.63
C LEU A 357 -18.44 -5.91 7.36
N PRO A 358 -19.78 -5.75 7.34
CA PRO A 358 -20.57 -6.08 6.17
C PRO A 358 -20.17 -5.22 4.97
N ARG A 359 -20.16 -5.81 3.76
CA ARG A 359 -19.78 -5.12 2.53
C ARG A 359 -20.60 -3.84 2.27
N THR A 360 -21.88 -3.85 2.64
CA THR A 360 -22.78 -2.68 2.52
C THR A 360 -22.39 -1.50 3.40
N ARG A 361 -21.60 -1.73 4.45
CA ARG A 361 -21.09 -0.70 5.37
C ARG A 361 -19.62 -0.36 5.12
N ALA A 362 -18.95 -1.06 4.21
CA ALA A 362 -17.55 -0.84 3.90
C ALA A 362 -17.37 0.48 3.11
N PRO A 363 -16.58 1.45 3.60
CA PRO A 363 -16.37 2.73 2.92
C PRO A 363 -15.86 2.61 1.49
N LYS A 364 -15.13 1.52 1.19
CA LYS A 364 -14.58 1.23 -0.14
C LYS A 364 -15.61 0.70 -1.14
N ASN A 365 -16.76 0.22 -0.68
CA ASN A 365 -17.77 -0.38 -1.55
C ASN A 365 -18.49 0.66 -2.44
N ASN A 366 -18.57 1.92 -2.00
CA ASN A 366 -19.27 2.98 -2.74
C ASN A 366 -18.38 3.73 -3.75
N GLN A 367 -17.12 3.30 -3.92
CA GLN A 367 -16.16 3.96 -4.82
C GLN A 367 -15.89 3.17 -6.11
N SER A 368 -16.57 2.04 -6.31
CA SER A 368 -16.42 1.19 -7.50
C SER A 368 -17.54 1.38 -8.53
N VAL A 369 -18.07 2.61 -8.68
CA VAL A 369 -19.05 2.97 -9.72
C VAL A 369 -18.44 4.01 -10.65
#